data_AF-A0A3D0ZXI0-F1
#
_entry.id   AF-A0A3D0ZXI0-F1
#
_cell.length_a   1.000
_cell.length_b   1.000
_cell.length_c   1.000
_cell.angle_alpha   90.00
_cell.angle_beta   90.00
_cell.angle_gamma   90.00
#
_symmetry.space_group_name_H-M   'P 1'
#
loop_
_entity.id
_entity.type
_entity.pdbx_description
1 polymer ?
#
loop_
_entity_poly.entity_id
_entity_poly.type
_entity_poly.pdbx_seq_one_letter_code
_entity_poly.pdbx_strand_id
1 'polypeptide(L)'
;MTAKFKTDFDPVTLEILWSRLISIADESAAALLRTAFSTLVRESNDFATVLMDADCNCLAENTGGIPSFVGMLPGAVRDFIDRIPLEEWR
;
A
#
# COMPACT_ATOMS: atom_id res chain seq x y z
N MET A 1 26.43 3.94 4.92
CA MET A 1 26.71 4.51 3.58
C MET A 1 25.41 4.49 2.79
N THR A 2 24.67 5.60 2.76
CA THR A 2 23.48 5.74 1.91
C THR A 2 23.95 6.11 0.50
N ALA A 3 23.75 5.21 -0.47
CA ALA A 3 23.94 5.54 -1.87
C ALA A 3 22.95 6.65 -2.24
N LYS A 4 23.45 7.80 -2.69
CA LYS A 4 22.61 8.85 -3.29
C LYS A 4 22.11 8.33 -4.64
N PHE A 5 20.86 7.91 -4.69
CA PHE A 5 20.18 7.66 -5.96
C PHE A 5 20.05 8.98 -6.72
N LYS A 6 20.33 8.95 -8.03
CA LYS A 6 20.17 10.11 -8.91
C LYS A 6 18.67 10.28 -9.20
N THR A 7 18.02 11.17 -8.47
CA THR A 7 16.58 11.46 -8.53
C THR A 7 16.26 12.50 -9.60
N ASP A 8 16.41 12.14 -10.88
CA ASP A 8 15.70 12.86 -11.94
C ASP A 8 14.97 11.81 -12.77
N PHE A 9 13.73 11.52 -12.38
CA PHE A 9 12.80 10.84 -13.27
C PHE A 9 12.30 11.88 -14.27
N ASP A 10 12.41 11.58 -15.56
CA ASP A 10 11.66 12.37 -16.54
C ASP A 10 10.15 12.17 -16.30
N PRO A 11 9.30 13.12 -16.73
CA PRO A 11 7.87 13.06 -16.47
C PRO A 11 7.19 11.77 -16.97
N VAL A 12 7.68 11.19 -18.07
CA VAL A 12 7.12 9.95 -18.63
C VAL A 12 7.50 8.76 -17.75
N THR A 13 8.77 8.65 -17.37
CA THR A 13 9.23 7.60 -16.46
C THR A 13 8.54 7.69 -15.10
N LEU A 14 8.39 8.90 -14.54
CA LEU A 14 7.70 9.10 -13.28
C LEU A 14 6.25 8.60 -13.35
N GLU A 15 5.51 8.97 -14.39
CA GLU A 15 4.13 8.54 -14.58
C GLU A 15 4.00 7.02 -14.75
N ILE A 16 4.91 6.40 -15.51
CA ILE A 16 4.94 4.94 -15.66
C ILE A 16 5.14 4.25 -14.31
N LEU A 17 6.07 4.75 -13.49
CA LEU A 17 6.34 4.19 -12.16
C LEU A 17 5.15 4.41 -11.22
N TRP A 18 4.57 5.61 -11.22
CA TRP A 18 3.39 5.93 -10.43
C TRP A 18 2.20 5.04 -10.76
N SER A 19 1.88 4.92 -12.06
CA SER A 19 0.83 4.04 -12.57
C SER A 19 1.06 2.57 -12.19
N ARG A 20 2.32 2.11 -12.14
CA ARG A 20 2.65 0.74 -11.71
C ARG A 20 2.40 0.49 -10.23
N LEU A 21 2.70 1.47 -9.35
CA LEU A 21 2.42 1.33 -7.91
C LEU A 21 0.92 1.18 -7.65
N ILE A 22 0.09 1.97 -8.34
CA ILE A 22 -1.38 1.86 -8.28
C ILE A 22 -1.84 0.50 -8.82
N SER A 23 -1.28 0.07 -9.96
CA SER A 23 -1.63 -1.23 -10.56
C SER A 23 -1.34 -2.42 -9.64
N ILE A 24 -0.23 -2.37 -8.88
CA ILE A 24 0.12 -3.41 -7.89
C ILE A 24 -0.94 -3.46 -6.77
N ALA A 25 -1.37 -2.29 -6.28
CA ALA A 25 -2.43 -2.22 -5.28
C ALA A 25 -3.77 -2.76 -5.84
N ASP A 26 -4.13 -2.38 -7.07
CA ASP A 26 -5.35 -2.87 -7.72
C ASP A 26 -5.35 -4.39 -7.96
N GLU A 27 -4.21 -4.97 -8.36
CA GLU A 27 -4.08 -6.41 -8.52
C GLU A 27 -4.23 -7.13 -7.17
N SER A 28 -3.63 -6.58 -6.11
CA SER A 28 -3.76 -7.09 -4.74
C SER A 28 -5.22 -7.06 -4.27
N ALA A 29 -5.92 -5.96 -4.51
CA ALA A 29 -7.34 -5.82 -4.20
C ALA A 29 -8.19 -6.83 -4.99
N ALA A 30 -7.91 -7.00 -6.28
CA ALA A 30 -8.64 -7.95 -7.11
C ALA A 30 -8.41 -9.40 -6.67
N ALA A 31 -7.20 -9.75 -6.24
CA ALA A 31 -6.89 -11.06 -5.66
C ALA A 31 -7.61 -11.30 -4.33
N LEU A 32 -7.61 -10.30 -3.44
CA LEU A 32 -8.31 -10.34 -2.16
C LEU A 32 -9.82 -10.51 -2.38
N LEU A 33 -10.42 -9.70 -3.25
CA LEU A 33 -11.86 -9.74 -3.55
C LEU A 33 -12.31 -11.12 -4.08
N ARG A 34 -11.51 -11.74 -4.97
CA ARG A 34 -11.82 -13.06 -5.55
C ARG A 34 -11.73 -14.21 -4.54
N THR A 35 -10.97 -14.04 -3.48
CA THR A 35 -10.72 -15.08 -2.46
C THR A 35 -11.47 -14.82 -1.16
N ALA A 36 -12.07 -13.65 -1.01
CA ALA A 36 -12.81 -13.27 0.18
C ALA A 36 -14.07 -14.12 0.38
N PHE A 37 -14.27 -14.59 1.61
CA PHE A 37 -15.56 -15.16 2.05
C PHE A 37 -16.48 -14.09 2.68
N SER A 38 -15.90 -12.98 3.16
CA SER A 38 -16.63 -11.90 3.82
C SER A 38 -17.54 -11.15 2.85
N THR A 39 -18.82 -11.01 3.20
CA THR A 39 -19.79 -10.21 2.43
C THR A 39 -19.45 -8.72 2.48
N LEU A 40 -18.87 -8.21 3.58
CA LEU A 40 -18.38 -6.83 3.65
C LEU A 40 -17.35 -6.54 2.55
N VAL A 41 -16.45 -7.51 2.32
CA VAL A 41 -15.43 -7.40 1.27
C VAL A 41 -16.04 -7.62 -0.11
N ARG A 42 -16.80 -8.71 -0.30
CA ARG A 42 -17.32 -9.10 -1.63
C ARG A 42 -18.43 -8.21 -2.17
N GLU A 43 -19.32 -7.75 -1.31
CA GLU A 43 -20.57 -7.07 -1.69
C GLU A 43 -20.52 -5.58 -1.36
N SER A 44 -19.95 -5.22 -0.22
CA SER A 44 -19.86 -3.82 0.22
C SER A 44 -18.55 -3.14 -0.19
N ASN A 45 -17.55 -3.88 -0.66
CA ASN A 45 -16.22 -3.38 -1.01
C ASN A 45 -15.56 -2.60 0.15
N ASP A 46 -15.83 -3.02 1.39
CA ASP A 46 -15.32 -2.39 2.61
C ASP A 46 -13.93 -2.93 2.98
N PHE A 47 -12.95 -2.58 2.14
CA PHE A 47 -11.54 -2.86 2.37
C PHE A 47 -10.67 -1.94 1.52
N ALA A 48 -9.38 -1.92 1.83
CA ALA A 48 -8.36 -1.34 0.96
C ALA A 48 -7.08 -2.19 1.02
N THR A 49 -6.30 -2.13 -0.04
CA THR A 49 -4.95 -2.67 -0.10
C THR A 49 -3.98 -1.53 -0.37
N VAL A 50 -3.02 -1.34 0.53
CA VAL A 50 -2.13 -0.18 0.53
C VAL A 50 -0.69 -0.63 0.46
N LEU A 51 0.07 -0.03 -0.46
CA LEU A 51 1.51 -0.18 -0.57
C LEU A 51 2.19 0.91 0.26
N MET A 52 3.14 0.52 1.10
CA MET A 52 3.89 1.42 1.96
C MET A 52 5.39 1.31 1.74
N ASP A 53 6.13 2.37 2.07
CA ASP A 53 7.59 2.32 2.17
C ASP A 53 8.07 1.77 3.53
N ALA A 54 9.38 1.66 3.69
CA ALA A 54 10.00 1.16 4.93
C ALA A 54 9.77 2.07 6.15
N ASP A 55 9.41 3.32 5.93
CA ASP A 55 9.10 4.30 6.98
C ASP A 55 7.58 4.35 7.28
N CYS A 56 6.82 3.39 6.74
CA CYS A 56 5.37 3.26 6.87
C CYS A 56 4.57 4.42 6.25
N ASN A 57 5.12 5.11 5.24
CA ASN A 57 4.36 6.09 4.47
C ASN A 57 3.55 5.36 3.40
N CYS A 58 2.27 5.75 3.23
CA CYS A 58 1.46 5.27 2.11
C CYS A 58 2.01 5.78 0.78
N LEU A 59 2.31 4.86 -0.14
CA LEU A 59 2.74 5.17 -1.50
C LEU A 59 1.56 5.10 -2.49
N ALA A 60 0.76 4.04 -2.40
CA ALA A 60 -0.40 3.84 -3.28
C ALA A 60 -1.48 3.01 -2.56
N GLU A 61 -2.74 3.26 -2.88
CA GLU A 61 -3.90 2.46 -2.48
C GLU A 61 -4.61 1.98 -3.76
N ASN A 62 -5.35 0.88 -3.66
CA ASN A 62 -6.20 0.45 -4.76
C ASN A 62 -7.24 1.52 -5.11
N THR A 63 -7.53 1.68 -6.39
CA THR A 63 -8.37 2.73 -6.96
C THR A 63 -9.79 2.76 -6.37
N GLY A 64 -10.31 1.60 -5.97
CA GLY A 64 -11.63 1.46 -5.34
C GLY A 64 -11.64 1.45 -3.81
N GLY A 65 -10.52 1.80 -3.16
CA GLY A 65 -10.36 1.80 -1.71
C GLY A 65 -11.12 2.93 -1.02
N ILE A 66 -11.36 2.77 0.29
CA ILE A 66 -12.01 3.79 1.11
C ILE A 66 -10.93 4.73 1.68
N PRO A 67 -11.01 6.05 1.42
CA PRO A 67 -9.94 7.01 1.78
C PRO A 67 -9.56 7.05 3.27
N SER A 68 -10.43 6.58 4.17
CA SER A 68 -10.13 6.50 5.59
C SER A 68 -8.95 5.58 5.92
N PHE A 69 -8.70 4.56 5.09
CA PHE A 69 -7.62 3.61 5.33
C PHE A 69 -6.24 4.24 5.11
N VAL A 70 -6.04 5.03 4.04
CA VAL A 70 -4.81 5.80 3.82
C VAL A 70 -4.45 6.69 5.02
N GLY A 71 -5.45 7.25 5.69
CA GLY A 71 -5.25 8.14 6.85
C GLY A 71 -4.85 7.41 8.13
N MET A 72 -5.40 6.22 8.39
CA MET A 72 -5.15 5.50 9.65
C MET A 72 -4.00 4.50 9.58
N LEU A 73 -3.81 3.83 8.43
CA LEU A 73 -2.91 2.69 8.31
C LEU A 73 -1.44 3.02 8.62
N PRO A 74 -0.87 4.15 8.14
CA PRO A 74 0.50 4.55 8.52
C PRO A 74 0.72 4.60 10.03
N GLY A 75 -0.24 5.18 10.76
CA GLY A 75 -0.15 5.28 12.21
C GLY A 75 -0.24 3.93 12.89
N ALA A 76 -1.15 3.07 12.43
CA ALA A 76 -1.32 1.72 12.95
C ALA A 76 -0.07 0.86 12.72
N VAL A 77 0.51 0.88 11.51
CA VAL A 77 1.70 0.08 11.18
C VAL A 77 2.92 0.57 11.97
N ARG A 78 3.10 1.88 12.17
CA ARG A 78 4.16 2.40 13.05
C ARG A 78 4.01 1.90 14.49
N ASP A 79 2.81 1.96 15.07
CA ASP A 79 2.57 1.41 16.43
C ASP A 79 2.79 -0.11 16.49
N PHE A 80 2.50 -0.85 15.41
CA PHE A 80 2.84 -2.27 15.33
C PHE A 80 4.35 -2.51 15.34
N ILE A 81 5.13 -1.77 14.54
CA ILE A 81 6.59 -1.92 14.49
C ILE A 81 7.24 -1.53 15.82
N ASP A 82 6.73 -0.49 16.49
CA ASP A 82 7.22 -0.08 17.81
C ASP A 82 7.01 -1.17 18.89
N ARG A 83 5.96 -1.98 18.75
CA ARG A 83 5.62 -3.07 19.68
C ARG A 83 6.18 -4.43 19.27
N ILE A 84 6.35 -4.65 17.98
CA ILE A 84 6.82 -5.88 17.36
C ILE A 84 7.90 -5.48 16.35
N PRO A 85 9.18 -5.40 16.79
CA PRO A 85 10.28 -4.95 15.95
C PRO A 85 10.40 -5.78 14.66
N LEU A 86 10.80 -5.14 13.56
CA LEU A 86 10.90 -5.78 12.24
C LEU A 86 11.87 -6.97 12.23
N GLU A 87 12.90 -6.94 13.09
CA GLU A 87 13.89 -8.02 13.23
C GLU A 87 13.27 -9.33 13.77
N GLU A 88 12.10 -9.24 14.38
CA GLU A 88 11.36 -10.39 14.93
C GLU A 88 10.33 -10.97 13.94
N TRP A 89 10.08 -10.29 12.81
CA TRP A 89 9.12 -10.74 11.82
C TRP A 89 9.64 -11.99 11.08
N ARG A 90 8.75 -12.95 10.81
CA ARG A 90 9.07 -14.25 10.18
C ARG A 90 8.67 -14.32 8.73
#